data_AF-A0A1H6G8A5-F1
#
_entry.id   AF-A0A1H6G8A5-F1
#
_cell.length_a   1.000
_cell.length_b   1.000
_cell.length_c   1.000
_cell.angle_alpha   90.00
_cell.angle_beta   90.00
_cell.angle_gamma   90.00
#
_symmetry.space_group_name_H-M   'P 1'
#
loop_
_entity.id
_entity.type
_entity.pdbx_description
1 polymer ?
#
loop_
_entity_poly.entity_id
_entity_poly.type
_entity_poly.pdbx_seq_one_letter_code
_entity_poly.pdbx_strand_id
1 'polypeptide(L)'
;MTIKIWAATAAFALLMPGQVAAFQTAPEAAAKPVKDGTTAEERSNTARLNAEQAARAKADNTTYQQEVSAAEQQVAHDQQVFSEETAVYEAEKARVAAMSAEERMKWEADVAACKAGDTTRCAAPATPPR
;
A
#
# COMPACT_ATOMS: atom_id res chain seq x y z
N MET A 1 10.02 -3.35 -21.92
CA MET A 1 11.12 -3.94 -21.13
C MET A 1 11.04 -5.44 -21.25
N THR A 2 12.07 -6.08 -21.80
CA THR A 2 12.09 -7.51 -22.15
C THR A 2 12.77 -8.29 -21.04
N ILE A 3 12.02 -9.09 -20.28
CA ILE A 3 12.56 -9.89 -19.18
C ILE A 3 13.06 -11.22 -19.75
N LYS A 4 14.38 -11.39 -19.79
CA LYS A 4 15.03 -12.66 -20.14
C LYS A 4 15.16 -13.52 -18.87
N ILE A 5 14.34 -14.56 -18.81
CA ILE A 5 14.43 -15.64 -17.83
C ILE A 5 15.64 -16.50 -18.19
N TRP A 6 16.63 -16.59 -17.30
CA TRP A 6 17.68 -17.59 -17.37
C TRP A 6 17.42 -18.65 -16.30
N ALA A 7 17.03 -19.84 -16.78
CA ALA A 7 17.04 -21.07 -16.02
C ALA A 7 18.49 -21.52 -15.81
N ALA A 8 18.85 -21.85 -14.57
CA ALA A 8 20.02 -22.64 -14.26
C ALA A 8 19.62 -23.72 -13.24
N THR A 9 19.09 -24.82 -13.78
CA THR A 9 18.93 -26.08 -13.08
C THR A 9 20.22 -26.90 -13.14
N ALA A 10 20.47 -27.60 -12.03
CA ALA A 10 21.32 -28.78 -11.84
C ALA A 10 22.80 -28.55 -11.47
N ALA A 11 23.13 -28.86 -10.21
CA ALA A 11 23.96 -30.03 -9.93
C ALA A 11 23.79 -30.50 -8.48
N PHE A 12 23.35 -31.75 -8.40
CA PHE A 12 23.23 -32.62 -7.23
C PHE A 12 24.61 -32.90 -6.58
N ALA A 13 24.57 -33.17 -5.27
CA ALA A 13 25.23 -34.30 -4.61
C ALA A 13 26.39 -33.99 -3.62
N LEU A 14 26.14 -34.46 -2.39
CA LEU A 14 27.09 -35.11 -1.47
C LEU A 14 28.12 -34.23 -0.77
N LEU A 15 27.79 -33.81 0.46
CA LEU A 15 28.68 -33.82 1.63
C LEU A 15 27.87 -33.51 2.90
N MET A 16 27.12 -34.51 3.36
CA MET A 16 26.72 -34.66 4.76
C MET A 16 26.99 -36.11 5.12
N PRO A 17 28.05 -36.37 5.88
CA PRO A 17 27.88 -37.19 7.07
C PRO A 17 28.70 -36.65 8.24
N GLY A 18 28.05 -36.40 9.36
CA GLY A 18 28.74 -36.22 10.63
C GLY A 18 28.37 -34.92 11.34
N GLN A 19 27.23 -34.95 12.02
CA GLN A 19 27.03 -34.46 13.40
C GLN A 19 25.54 -34.24 13.68
N VAL A 20 24.71 -35.28 13.50
CA VAL A 20 23.37 -35.34 14.09
C VAL A 20 23.20 -36.71 14.75
N ALA A 21 24.00 -36.96 15.78
CA ALA A 21 23.92 -38.18 16.59
C ALA A 21 24.16 -37.87 18.07
N ALA A 22 23.59 -36.76 18.57
CA ALA A 22 23.71 -36.38 19.98
C ALA A 22 22.38 -35.93 20.61
N PHE A 23 21.23 -36.34 20.06
CA PHE A 23 19.96 -36.31 20.77
C PHE A 23 19.26 -37.67 20.70
N GLN A 24 19.63 -38.50 21.67
CA GLN A 24 18.70 -39.26 22.52
C GLN A 24 17.55 -40.00 21.82
N THR A 25 17.78 -41.24 21.43
CA THR A 25 16.72 -42.27 21.48
C THR A 25 17.03 -43.21 22.63
N ALA A 26 16.55 -42.87 23.83
CA ALA A 26 16.31 -43.88 24.86
C ALA A 26 15.21 -44.83 24.32
N PRO A 27 15.27 -46.14 24.60
CA PRO A 27 14.19 -47.04 24.19
C PRO A 27 12.90 -46.60 24.88
N GLU A 28 11.81 -46.48 24.10
CA GLU A 28 10.44 -46.32 24.60
C GLU A 28 10.09 -47.53 25.48
N ALA A 29 10.43 -47.42 26.76
CA ALA A 29 9.74 -48.18 27.79
C ALA A 29 8.28 -47.78 27.70
N ALA A 30 7.41 -48.75 27.38
CA ALA A 30 5.97 -48.58 27.32
C ALA A 30 5.50 -47.75 28.53
N ALA A 31 5.12 -46.49 28.27
CA ALA A 31 4.65 -45.59 29.29
C ALA A 31 3.40 -46.20 29.90
N LYS A 32 3.51 -46.68 31.14
CA LYS A 32 2.35 -47.04 31.95
C LYS A 32 1.38 -45.86 31.90
N PRO A 33 0.06 -46.09 31.74
CA PRO A 33 -0.90 -44.98 31.70
C PRO A 33 -0.74 -44.18 32.98
N VAL A 34 -0.16 -42.99 32.85
CA VAL A 34 -0.02 -42.05 33.95
C VAL A 34 -1.46 -41.70 34.33
N LYS A 35 -1.87 -42.09 35.54
CA LYS A 35 -3.17 -41.68 36.06
C LYS A 35 -3.17 -40.15 36.04
N ASP A 36 -4.12 -39.57 35.31
CA ASP A 36 -4.30 -38.14 35.26
C ASP A 36 -4.50 -37.65 36.70
N GLY A 37 -3.47 -36.98 37.22
CA GLY A 37 -3.40 -36.54 38.61
C GLY A 37 -4.22 -35.27 38.84
N THR A 38 -4.93 -34.78 37.82
CA THR A 38 -5.73 -33.56 37.90
C THR A 38 -7.06 -33.81 38.62
N THR A 39 -7.33 -32.96 39.59
CA THR A 39 -8.59 -32.91 40.35
C THR A 39 -9.74 -32.43 39.47
N ALA A 40 -10.98 -32.65 39.89
CA ALA A 40 -12.16 -32.14 39.17
C ALA A 40 -12.16 -30.60 39.14
N GLU A 41 -11.69 -29.98 40.21
CA GLU A 41 -11.53 -28.53 40.38
C GLU A 41 -10.50 -27.94 39.41
N GLU A 42 -9.36 -28.61 39.21
CA GLU A 42 -8.33 -28.18 38.23
C GLU A 42 -8.84 -28.27 36.79
N ARG A 43 -9.59 -29.33 36.46
CA ARG A 43 -10.22 -29.48 35.14
C ARG A 43 -11.29 -28.41 34.89
N SER A 44 -12.11 -28.11 35.89
CA SER A 44 -13.11 -27.03 35.84
C SER A 44 -12.46 -25.66 35.64
N ASN A 45 -11.40 -25.35 36.39
CA ASN A 45 -10.66 -24.09 36.25
C ASN A 45 -9.99 -23.95 34.89
N THR A 46 -9.40 -25.03 34.39
CA THR A 46 -8.78 -25.06 33.05
C THR A 46 -9.83 -24.84 31.96
N ALA A 47 -10.99 -25.50 32.06
CA ALA A 47 -12.09 -25.29 31.11
C ALA A 47 -12.60 -23.84 31.12
N ARG A 48 -12.73 -23.23 32.31
CA ARG A 48 -13.12 -21.82 32.44
C ARG A 48 -12.09 -20.89 31.79
N LEU A 49 -10.80 -21.05 32.10
CA LEU A 49 -9.74 -20.23 31.52
C LEU A 49 -9.66 -20.38 30.01
N ASN A 50 -9.82 -21.60 29.48
CA ASN A 50 -9.86 -21.83 28.04
C ASN A 50 -11.07 -21.15 27.38
N ALA A 51 -12.24 -21.18 28.04
CA ALA A 51 -13.42 -20.48 27.56
C ALA A 51 -13.22 -18.95 27.55
N GLU A 52 -12.62 -18.39 28.60
CA GLU A 52 -12.28 -16.96 28.68
C GLU A 52 -11.26 -16.56 27.61
N GLN A 53 -10.23 -17.36 27.38
CA GLN A 53 -9.23 -17.12 26.34
C GLN A 53 -9.85 -17.21 24.94
N ALA A 54 -10.69 -18.21 24.68
CA ALA A 54 -11.40 -18.35 23.41
C ALA A 54 -12.32 -17.15 23.15
N ALA A 55 -13.02 -16.66 24.18
CA ALA A 55 -13.87 -15.48 24.07
C ALA A 55 -13.05 -14.20 23.74
N ARG A 56 -11.91 -14.00 24.42
CA ARG A 56 -10.99 -12.88 24.13
C ARG A 56 -10.43 -12.96 22.72
N ALA A 57 -9.90 -14.12 22.32
CA ALA A 57 -9.37 -14.33 20.97
C ALA A 57 -10.42 -14.06 19.88
N LYS A 58 -11.68 -14.44 20.12
CA LYS A 58 -12.78 -14.15 19.20
C LYS A 58 -13.07 -12.65 19.11
N ALA A 59 -13.06 -11.95 20.25
CA ALA A 59 -13.24 -10.50 20.26
C ALA A 59 -12.10 -9.80 19.52
N ASP A 60 -10.85 -10.15 19.82
CA ASP A 60 -9.67 -9.57 19.17
C ASP A 60 -9.67 -9.83 17.66
N ASN A 61 -10.04 -11.04 17.24
CA ASN A 61 -10.16 -11.35 15.81
C ASN A 61 -11.25 -10.52 15.14
N THR A 62 -12.39 -10.31 15.81
CA THR A 62 -13.47 -9.48 15.27
C THR A 62 -13.02 -8.02 15.10
N THR A 63 -12.37 -7.46 16.12
CA THR A 63 -11.81 -6.10 16.06
C THR A 63 -10.78 -5.99 14.94
N TYR A 64 -9.84 -6.93 14.86
CA TYR A 64 -8.83 -6.95 13.81
C TYR A 64 -9.45 -6.98 12.40
N GLN A 65 -10.45 -7.84 12.18
CA GLN A 65 -11.14 -7.91 10.89
C GLN A 65 -11.85 -6.59 10.54
N GLN A 66 -12.45 -5.93 11.53
CA GLN A 66 -13.04 -4.61 11.33
C GLN A 66 -12.00 -3.57 10.94
N GLU A 67 -10.87 -3.51 11.64
CA GLU A 67 -9.77 -2.58 11.35
C GLU A 67 -9.19 -2.80 9.94
N VAL A 68 -8.94 -4.05 9.55
CA VAL A 68 -8.46 -4.39 8.21
C VAL A 68 -9.47 -3.96 7.15
N SER A 69 -10.75 -4.28 7.34
CA SER A 69 -11.80 -3.92 6.37
C SER A 69 -11.96 -2.39 6.23
N ALA A 70 -11.81 -1.63 7.31
CA ALA A 70 -11.86 -0.18 7.29
C ALA A 70 -10.63 0.41 6.58
N ALA A 71 -9.44 -0.12 6.85
CA ALA A 71 -8.21 0.30 6.17
C ALA A 71 -8.27 0.03 4.66
N GLU A 72 -8.77 -1.13 4.25
CA GLU A 72 -8.94 -1.47 2.82
C GLU A 72 -9.90 -0.52 2.12
N GLN A 73 -11.03 -0.18 2.76
CA GLN A 73 -12.00 0.78 2.22
C GLN A 73 -11.38 2.18 2.10
N GLN A 74 -10.60 2.60 3.09
CA GLN A 74 -9.92 3.89 3.06
C GLN A 74 -8.91 3.96 1.91
N VAL A 75 -8.09 2.92 1.74
CA VAL A 75 -7.11 2.87 0.63
C VAL A 75 -7.80 2.93 -0.73
N ALA A 76 -8.91 2.20 -0.91
CA ALA A 76 -9.68 2.24 -2.15
C ALA A 76 -10.28 3.62 -2.41
N HIS A 77 -10.85 4.25 -1.39
CA HIS A 77 -11.40 5.61 -1.46
C HIS A 77 -10.30 6.63 -1.83
N ASP A 78 -9.17 6.60 -1.14
CA ASP A 78 -8.09 7.57 -1.35
C ASP A 78 -7.47 7.44 -2.74
N GLN A 79 -7.37 6.22 -3.28
CA GLN A 79 -6.95 6.00 -4.67
C GLN A 79 -7.95 6.59 -5.67
N GLN A 80 -9.25 6.43 -5.41
CA GLN A 80 -10.29 7.00 -6.25
C GLN A 80 -10.20 8.53 -6.24
N VAL A 81 -10.18 9.16 -5.06
CA VAL A 81 -10.08 10.62 -4.91
C VAL A 81 -8.83 11.14 -5.62
N PHE A 82 -7.67 10.51 -5.40
CA PHE A 82 -6.43 10.92 -6.06
C PHE A 82 -6.55 10.88 -7.59
N SER A 83 -7.18 9.84 -8.13
CA SER A 83 -7.37 9.71 -9.58
C SER A 83 -8.30 10.79 -10.15
N GLU A 84 -9.38 11.12 -9.43
CA GLU A 84 -10.35 12.15 -9.81
C GLU A 84 -9.72 13.55 -9.77
N GLU A 85 -9.03 13.88 -8.67
CA GLU A 85 -8.34 15.16 -8.52
C GLU A 85 -7.25 15.34 -9.58
N THR A 86 -6.49 14.29 -9.87
CA THR A 86 -5.47 14.31 -10.93
C THR A 86 -6.10 14.58 -12.31
N ALA A 87 -7.22 13.94 -12.60
CA ALA A 87 -7.93 14.16 -13.87
C ALA A 87 -8.45 15.60 -13.98
N VAL A 88 -9.01 16.15 -12.90
CA VAL A 88 -9.47 17.55 -12.86
C VAL A 88 -8.30 18.51 -13.05
N TYR A 89 -7.18 18.28 -12.35
CA TYR A 89 -6.00 19.13 -12.46
C TYR A 89 -5.43 19.16 -13.88
N GLU A 90 -5.25 18.00 -14.51
CA GLU A 90 -4.72 17.93 -15.88
C GLU A 90 -5.70 18.51 -16.90
N ALA A 91 -7.01 18.36 -16.70
CA ALA A 91 -8.02 19.02 -17.54
C ALA A 91 -7.96 20.55 -17.43
N GLU A 92 -7.84 21.09 -16.21
CA GLU A 92 -7.74 22.53 -15.98
C GLU A 92 -6.45 23.09 -16.56
N LYS A 93 -5.33 22.39 -16.40
CA LYS A 93 -4.05 22.73 -17.03
C LYS A 93 -4.17 22.78 -18.55
N ALA A 94 -4.85 21.82 -19.18
CA ALA A 94 -5.08 21.84 -20.63
C ALA A 94 -5.97 23.02 -21.05
N ARG A 95 -7.01 23.35 -20.27
CA ARG A 95 -7.87 24.51 -20.50
C ARG A 95 -7.09 25.82 -20.42
N VAL A 96 -6.27 25.99 -19.39
CA VAL A 96 -5.41 27.17 -19.22
C VAL A 96 -4.38 27.27 -20.34
N ALA A 97 -3.76 26.15 -20.75
CA ALA A 97 -2.84 26.12 -21.87
C ALA A 97 -3.52 26.58 -23.17
N ALA A 98 -4.73 26.11 -23.46
CA ALA A 98 -5.50 26.52 -24.62
C ALA A 98 -5.82 28.03 -24.61
N MET A 99 -6.32 28.56 -23.48
CA MET A 99 -6.58 30.00 -23.34
C MET A 99 -5.31 30.82 -23.52
N SER A 100 -4.19 30.40 -22.91
CA SER A 100 -2.92 31.13 -23.02
C SER A 100 -2.36 31.14 -24.44
N ALA A 101 -2.63 30.09 -25.23
CA ALA A 101 -2.22 30.03 -26.63
C ALA A 101 -3.01 31.04 -27.48
N GLU A 102 -4.31 31.16 -27.25
CA GLU A 102 -5.16 32.16 -27.90
C GLU A 102 -4.76 33.59 -27.53
N GLU A 103 -4.55 33.86 -26.24
CA GLU A 103 -4.08 35.15 -25.75
C GLU A 103 -2.71 35.51 -26.34
N ARG A 104 -1.81 34.53 -26.45
CA ARG A 104 -0.49 34.75 -27.07
C ARG A 104 -0.61 35.08 -28.54
N MET A 105 -1.44 34.38 -29.31
CA MET A 105 -1.66 34.69 -30.73
C MET A 105 -2.21 36.11 -30.91
N LYS A 106 -3.16 36.52 -30.06
CA LYS A 106 -3.69 37.89 -30.07
C LYS A 106 -2.59 38.91 -29.73
N TRP A 107 -1.82 38.66 -28.69
CA TRP A 107 -0.71 39.53 -28.28
C TRP A 107 0.34 39.67 -29.39
N GLU A 108 0.74 38.57 -30.03
CA GLU A 108 1.70 38.59 -31.15
C GLU A 108 1.16 39.42 -32.33
N ALA A 109 -0.14 39.31 -32.63
CA ALA A 109 -0.79 40.13 -33.65
C ALA A 109 -0.85 41.62 -33.27
N ASP A 110 -1.17 41.95 -32.01
CA ASP A 110 -1.21 43.33 -31.50
C ASP A 110 0.18 43.97 -31.53
N VAL A 111 1.22 43.21 -31.15
CA VAL A 111 2.62 43.63 -31.24
C VAL A 111 3.03 43.87 -32.68
N ALA A 112 2.66 42.99 -33.62
CA ALA A 112 2.96 43.17 -35.04
C ALA A 112 2.28 44.42 -35.62
N ALA A 113 1.01 44.66 -35.29
CA ALA A 113 0.27 45.85 -35.72
C ALA A 113 0.88 47.15 -35.17
N CYS A 114 1.22 47.16 -33.88
CA CYS A 114 1.92 48.29 -33.25
C CYS A 114 3.26 48.58 -33.92
N LYS A 115 4.08 47.55 -34.20
CA LYS A 115 5.35 47.69 -34.93
C LYS A 115 5.18 48.19 -36.36
N ALA A 116 4.06 47.87 -37.01
CA ALA A 116 3.71 48.36 -38.34
C ALA A 116 3.17 49.81 -38.33
N GLY A 117 3.01 50.43 -37.15
CA GLY A 117 2.60 51.82 -36.99
C GLY A 117 1.16 52.04 -36.54
N ASP A 118 0.38 50.97 -36.29
CA ASP A 118 -0.95 51.11 -35.67
C ASP A 118 -0.80 51.33 -34.16
N THR A 119 -0.71 52.59 -33.78
CA THR A 119 -0.52 53.01 -32.39
C THR A 119 -1.70 52.65 -31.47
N THR A 120 -2.88 52.34 -32.03
CA THR A 120 -4.06 51.94 -31.25
C THR A 120 -3.95 50.53 -30.66
N ARG A 121 -3.01 49.72 -31.19
CA ARG A 121 -2.76 48.34 -30.77
C ARG A 121 -1.53 48.20 -29.87
N CYS A 122 -0.83 49.30 -29.60
CA CYS A 122 0.32 49.30 -28.70
C CYS A 122 -0.09 49.10 -27.24
N ALA A 123 0.75 48.39 -26.47
CA ALA A 123 0.56 48.27 -25.04
C ALA A 123 0.59 49.65 -24.38
N ALA A 124 -0.35 49.91 -23.47
CA ALA A 124 -0.36 51.13 -22.67
C ALA A 124 0.91 51.19 -21.78
N PRO A 125 1.49 52.38 -21.54
CA PRO A 125 2.62 52.52 -20.64
C PRO A 125 2.24 52.02 -19.25
N ALA A 126 3.12 51.24 -18.62
CA ALA A 126 2.88 50.72 -17.28
C ALA A 126 2.74 51.87 -16.27
N THR A 127 1.62 51.92 -15.55
CA THR A 127 1.49 52.81 -14.39
C THR A 127 2.27 52.22 -13.21
N PRO A 128 3.21 52.96 -12.61
CA PRO A 128 3.95 52.47 -11.46
C PRO A 128 3.00 52.24 -10.26
N PRO A 129 3.27 51.24 -9.41
CA PRO A 129 2.50 51.03 -8.18
C PRO A 129 2.61 52.27 -7.27
N ARG A 130 1.50 52.63 -6.62
CA ARG A 130 1.42 53.72 -5.63
C ARG A 130 1.94 53.31 -4.27
#